data_AF-A0AA40CKW7-F1
#
_entry.id   AF-A0AA40CKW7-F1
#
_cell.length_a   1.000
_cell.length_b   1.000
_cell.length_c   1.000
_cell.angle_alpha   90.00
_cell.angle_beta   90.00
_cell.angle_gamma   90.00
#
_symmetry.space_group_name_H-M   'P 1'
#
loop_
_entity.id
_entity.type
_entity.pdbx_description
1 polymer ?
#
loop_
_entity_poly.entity_id
_entity_poly.type
_entity_poly.pdbx_seq_one_letter_code
_entity_poly.pdbx_strand_id
1 'polypeptide(L)'
;SHLLRCLALSPVLQRLRLRHTRAVLPPLLTSPSRPSLADLIRRHIFLTNTTVVSRKLARNLVAIRLQRRLAARPPPEVLVERCVLPPECVPYGYYAPVAPALVAKRRAVERERVKDGLRRWVGSVWTGEVRSRGEGVRRWEERVGIGRVWKLRRFWERVANGEAQASPSW
;
A
#
# COMPACT_ATOMS: atom_id res chain seq x y z
N SER A 1 64.32 -1.22 -9.77
CA SER A 1 63.30 -0.22 -10.16
C SER A 1 63.84 1.19 -10.48
N HIS A 2 65.16 1.45 -10.45
CA HIS A 2 65.73 2.78 -10.81
C HIS A 2 65.86 3.02 -12.32
N LEU A 3 66.07 1.96 -13.11
CA LEU A 3 66.27 2.03 -14.56
C LEU A 3 65.07 2.63 -15.31
N LEU A 4 63.84 2.22 -14.95
CA LEU A 4 62.61 2.77 -15.54
C LEU A 4 62.43 4.25 -15.21
N ARG A 5 62.87 4.70 -14.02
CA ARG A 5 62.82 6.11 -13.62
C ARG A 5 63.86 6.93 -14.39
N CYS A 6 65.08 6.40 -14.56
CA CYS A 6 66.11 7.04 -15.39
C CYS A 6 65.67 7.15 -16.87
N LEU A 7 65.05 6.11 -17.42
CA LEU A 7 64.49 6.13 -18.77
C LEU A 7 63.30 7.10 -18.88
N ALA A 8 62.41 7.13 -17.88
CA ALA A 8 61.28 8.06 -17.88
C ALA A 8 61.71 9.53 -17.85
N LEU A 9 62.87 9.83 -17.26
CA LEU A 9 63.49 11.15 -17.19
C LEU A 9 64.52 11.40 -18.31
N SER A 10 64.71 10.46 -19.23
CA SER A 10 65.64 10.62 -20.34
C SER A 10 65.23 11.81 -21.21
N PRO A 11 66.15 12.73 -21.54
CA PRO A 11 65.84 13.93 -22.31
C PRO A 11 65.34 13.58 -23.73
N VAL A 12 65.83 12.48 -24.31
CA VAL A 12 65.42 12.01 -25.64
C VAL A 12 63.97 11.54 -25.63
N LEU A 13 63.62 10.68 -24.65
CA LEU A 13 62.25 10.18 -24.51
C LEU A 13 61.28 11.31 -24.14
N GLN A 14 61.69 12.25 -23.30
CA GLN A 14 60.89 13.42 -22.99
C GLN A 14 60.60 14.27 -24.23
N ARG A 15 61.60 14.47 -25.12
CA ARG A 15 61.43 15.22 -26.37
C ARG A 15 60.47 14.52 -27.34
N LEU A 16 60.55 13.20 -27.46
CA LEU A 16 59.64 12.41 -28.28
C LEU A 16 58.22 12.42 -27.73
N ARG A 17 58.04 12.27 -26.41
CA ARG A 17 56.74 12.39 -25.74
C ARG A 17 56.12 13.76 -25.97
N LEU A 18 56.88 14.84 -25.81
CA LEU A 18 56.40 16.21 -26.06
C LEU A 18 56.01 16.42 -27.54
N ARG A 19 56.76 15.86 -28.50
CA ARG A 19 56.39 15.89 -29.92
C ARG A 19 55.08 15.14 -30.17
N HIS A 20 54.94 13.95 -29.61
CA HIS A 20 53.74 13.14 -29.74
C HIS A 20 52.52 13.81 -29.11
N THR A 21 52.63 14.33 -27.89
CA THR A 21 51.53 15.05 -27.24
C THR A 21 51.16 16.32 -27.99
N ARG A 22 52.12 17.06 -28.53
CA ARG A 22 51.84 18.23 -29.40
C ARG A 22 51.09 17.85 -30.67
N ALA A 23 51.34 16.67 -31.23
CA ALA A 23 50.63 16.18 -32.41
C ALA A 23 49.20 15.69 -32.08
N VAL A 24 49.02 15.00 -30.95
CA VAL A 24 47.76 14.31 -30.60
C VAL A 24 46.79 15.20 -29.82
N LEU A 25 47.28 16.10 -28.97
CA LEU A 25 46.43 16.87 -28.05
C LEU A 25 45.49 17.88 -28.75
N PRO A 26 45.93 18.68 -29.74
CA PRO A 26 45.06 19.69 -30.35
C PRO A 26 43.73 19.15 -30.90
N PRO A 27 43.68 18.08 -31.73
CA PRO A 27 42.41 17.56 -32.25
C PRO A 27 41.50 16.99 -31.15
N LEU A 28 42.05 16.48 -30.05
CA LEU A 28 41.25 16.00 -28.91
C LEU A 28 40.62 17.16 -28.13
N LEU A 29 41.31 18.29 -28.02
CA LEU A 29 40.80 19.46 -27.31
C LEU A 29 39.72 20.21 -28.11
N THR A 30 39.80 20.18 -29.45
CA THR A 30 38.85 20.82 -30.38
C THR A 30 37.75 19.88 -30.88
N SER A 31 37.80 18.60 -30.51
CA SER A 31 36.80 17.61 -30.93
C SER A 31 35.37 18.00 -30.50
N PRO A 32 34.38 17.87 -31.40
CA PRO A 32 32.97 18.13 -31.07
C PRO A 32 32.39 17.13 -30.05
N SER A 33 33.05 15.99 -29.83
CA SER A 33 32.67 15.03 -28.78
C SER A 33 33.00 15.52 -27.37
N ARG A 34 33.83 16.57 -27.23
CA ARG A 34 34.20 17.12 -25.94
C ARG A 34 33.05 17.98 -25.39
N PRO A 35 32.50 17.65 -24.21
CA PRO A 35 31.44 18.46 -23.61
C PRO A 35 31.96 19.85 -23.26
N SER A 36 31.10 20.86 -23.43
CA SER A 36 31.43 22.23 -23.04
C SER A 36 31.54 22.37 -21.52
N LEU A 37 32.21 23.43 -21.03
CA LEU A 37 32.26 23.72 -19.60
C LEU A 37 30.85 23.90 -19.02
N ALA A 38 29.95 24.54 -19.76
CA ALA A 38 28.55 24.72 -19.38
C ALA A 38 27.83 23.37 -19.22
N ASP A 39 28.10 22.41 -20.11
CA ASP A 39 27.55 21.04 -19.99
C ASP A 39 28.10 20.31 -18.77
N LEU A 40 29.39 20.46 -18.48
CA LEU A 40 30.01 19.87 -17.29
C LEU A 40 29.46 20.46 -15.99
N ILE A 41 29.19 21.77 -15.96
CA ILE A 41 28.53 22.44 -14.83
C ILE A 41 27.09 21.94 -14.69
N ARG A 42 26.34 21.86 -15.79
CA ARG A 42 24.94 21.38 -15.81
C ARG A 42 24.83 19.93 -15.36
N ARG A 43 25.80 19.09 -15.72
CA ARG A 43 25.90 17.68 -15.28
C ARG A 43 26.45 17.53 -13.85
N HIS A 44 26.74 18.63 -13.16
CA HIS A 44 27.34 18.65 -11.82
C HIS A 44 28.69 17.92 -11.72
N ILE A 45 29.42 17.81 -12.84
CA ILE A 45 30.78 17.25 -12.90
C ILE A 45 31.79 18.32 -12.50
N PHE A 46 31.68 19.51 -13.11
CA PHE A 46 32.48 20.66 -12.71
C PHE A 46 31.72 21.48 -11.67
N LEU A 47 32.34 21.69 -10.51
CA LEU A 47 31.75 22.45 -9.42
C LEU A 47 32.44 23.80 -9.29
N THR A 48 31.70 24.88 -9.48
CA THR A 48 32.15 26.23 -9.15
C THR A 48 32.19 26.41 -7.63
N ASN A 49 32.97 27.38 -7.14
CA ASN A 49 33.02 27.70 -5.70
C ASN A 49 31.60 27.96 -5.13
N THR A 50 30.76 28.70 -5.88
CA THR A 50 29.36 28.96 -5.52
C THR A 50 28.53 27.68 -5.40
N THR A 51 28.70 26.70 -6.30
CA THR A 51 28.01 25.40 -6.20
C THR A 51 28.48 24.61 -4.98
N VAL A 52 29.77 24.69 -4.63
CA VAL A 52 30.31 24.01 -3.44
C VAL A 52 29.74 24.62 -2.16
N VAL A 53 29.77 25.96 -2.05
CA VAL A 53 29.25 26.69 -0.88
C VAL A 53 27.73 26.49 -0.74
N SER A 54 26.97 26.63 -1.83
CA SER A 54 25.51 26.41 -1.82
C SER A 54 25.15 24.98 -1.41
N ARG A 55 25.89 23.95 -1.84
CA ARG A 55 25.68 22.56 -1.41
C ARG A 55 25.95 22.37 0.09
N LYS A 56 26.98 23.02 0.64
CA LYS A 56 27.25 22.98 2.08
C LYS A 56 26.10 23.63 2.86
N LEU A 57 25.66 24.82 2.44
CA LEU A 57 24.53 25.51 3.05
C LEU A 57 23.26 24.67 2.98
N ALA A 58 22.92 24.13 1.80
CA ALA A 58 21.74 23.29 1.61
C ALA A 58 21.75 22.06 2.52
N ARG A 59 22.89 21.37 2.66
CA ARG A 59 23.03 20.24 3.59
C ARG A 59 22.80 20.66 5.04
N ASN A 60 23.37 21.80 5.46
CA ASN A 60 23.19 22.30 6.82
C ASN A 60 21.72 22.66 7.10
N LEU A 61 21.04 23.30 6.15
CA LEU A 61 19.62 23.62 6.28
C LEU A 61 18.74 22.35 6.35
N VAL A 62 19.04 21.33 5.53
CA VAL A 62 18.35 20.04 5.60
C VAL A 62 18.62 19.35 6.94
N ALA A 63 19.84 19.37 7.44
CA ALA A 63 20.20 18.81 8.74
C ALA A 63 19.44 19.49 9.88
N ILE A 64 19.40 20.83 9.90
CA ILE A 64 18.64 21.61 10.90
C ILE A 64 17.15 21.25 10.82
N ARG A 65 16.58 21.19 9.61
CA ARG A 65 15.17 20.84 9.42
C ARG A 65 14.87 19.42 9.90
N LEU A 66 15.76 18.47 9.59
CA LEU A 66 15.62 17.08 10.02
C LEU A 66 15.70 16.98 11.54
N GLN A 67 16.68 17.62 12.17
CA GLN A 67 16.84 17.63 13.62
C GLN A 67 15.58 18.11 14.33
N ARG A 68 15.00 19.22 13.85
CA ARG A 68 13.72 19.76 14.38
C ARG A 68 12.56 18.78 14.18
N ARG A 69 12.44 18.13 13.01
CA ARG A 69 11.36 17.18 12.74
C ARG A 69 11.49 15.85 13.48
N LEU A 70 12.72 15.40 13.73
CA LEU A 70 12.97 14.21 14.54
C LEU A 70 12.67 14.46 16.01
N ALA A 71 13.00 15.63 16.55
CA ALA A 71 12.63 16.02 17.90
C ALA A 71 11.10 16.10 18.09
N ALA A 72 10.37 16.58 17.08
CA ALA A 72 8.91 16.65 17.08
C ALA A 72 8.23 15.36 16.56
N ARG A 73 8.95 14.24 16.46
CA ARG A 73 8.41 12.99 15.90
C ARG A 73 7.35 12.41 16.84
N PRO A 74 6.09 12.21 16.36
CA PRO A 74 5.06 11.57 17.18
C PRO A 74 5.43 10.10 17.45
N PRO A 75 5.09 9.57 18.63
CA PRO A 75 5.31 8.18 18.96
C PRO A 75 4.33 7.29 18.15
N PRO A 76 4.63 5.99 17.93
CA PRO A 76 3.87 5.13 17.04
C PRO A 76 2.41 4.94 17.48
N GLU A 77 2.11 5.02 18.77
CA GLU A 77 0.76 4.91 19.34
C GLU A 77 -0.15 6.03 18.82
N VAL A 78 0.36 7.27 18.79
CA VAL A 78 -0.36 8.43 18.24
C VAL A 78 -0.63 8.27 16.73
N LEU A 79 0.22 7.52 16.01
CA LEU A 79 -0.02 7.22 14.59
C LEU A 79 -1.11 6.16 14.41
N VAL A 80 -1.25 5.23 15.35
CA VAL A 80 -2.35 4.26 15.38
C VAL A 80 -3.67 4.96 15.70
N GLU A 81 -3.69 5.85 16.70
CA GLU A 81 -4.87 6.65 17.06
C GLU A 81 -5.38 7.50 15.89
N ARG A 82 -4.46 8.02 15.06
CA ARG A 82 -4.79 8.79 13.84
C ARG A 82 -5.10 7.91 12.63
N CYS A 83 -5.19 6.60 12.79
CA CYS A 83 -5.42 5.62 11.71
C CYS A 83 -4.38 5.69 10.57
N VAL A 84 -3.17 6.20 10.84
CA VAL A 84 -2.07 6.25 9.86
C VAL A 84 -1.34 4.91 9.82
N LEU A 85 -1.09 4.33 11.00
CA LEU A 85 -0.40 3.05 11.15
C LEU A 85 -1.38 1.96 11.61
N PRO A 86 -1.38 0.77 11.01
CA PRO A 86 -2.11 -0.37 11.52
C PRO A 86 -1.65 -0.73 12.95
N PRO A 87 -2.56 -0.96 13.91
CA PRO A 87 -2.19 -1.35 15.28
C PRO A 87 -1.37 -2.65 15.31
N GLU A 88 -1.58 -3.54 14.35
CA GLU A 88 -0.90 -4.82 14.24
C GLU A 88 0.61 -4.68 13.95
N CYS A 89 1.04 -3.53 13.43
CA CYS A 89 2.45 -3.24 13.14
C CYS A 89 3.23 -2.72 14.35
N VAL A 90 2.53 -2.26 15.39
CA VAL A 90 3.15 -1.65 16.56
C VAL A 90 3.29 -2.73 17.64
N PRO A 91 4.46 -2.85 18.29
CA PRO A 91 4.59 -3.70 19.46
C PRO A 91 3.65 -3.18 20.55
N TYR A 92 2.57 -3.91 20.83
CA TYR A 92 1.62 -3.56 21.87
C TYR A 92 1.23 -4.81 22.67
N GLY A 93 1.54 -4.81 23.96
CA GLY A 93 1.27 -5.94 24.86
C GLY A 93 2.10 -7.19 24.52
N TYR A 94 1.45 -8.36 24.57
CA TYR A 94 2.09 -9.69 24.46
C TYR A 94 2.20 -10.24 23.02
N TYR A 95 1.63 -9.58 22.02
CA TYR A 95 1.63 -10.08 20.64
C TYR A 95 2.81 -9.55 19.85
N ALA A 96 3.47 -10.43 19.10
CA ALA A 96 4.52 -10.03 18.17
C ALA A 96 3.94 -9.14 17.06
N PRO A 97 4.62 -8.03 16.70
CA PRO A 97 4.17 -7.14 15.64
C PRO A 97 4.20 -7.86 14.29
N VAL A 98 3.22 -7.57 13.44
CA VAL A 98 3.14 -8.08 12.08
C VAL A 98 3.91 -7.15 11.15
N ALA A 99 4.73 -7.74 10.28
CA ALA A 99 5.43 -6.98 9.25
C ALA A 99 4.43 -6.20 8.37
N PRO A 100 4.67 -4.92 8.04
CA PRO A 100 3.76 -4.10 7.26
C PRO A 100 3.31 -4.73 5.94
N ALA A 101 4.20 -5.46 5.27
CA ALA A 101 3.92 -6.17 4.03
C ALA A 101 2.84 -7.26 4.15
N LEU A 102 2.61 -7.80 5.36
CA LEU A 102 1.67 -8.89 5.61
C LEU A 102 0.32 -8.44 6.16
N VAL A 103 0.19 -7.18 6.59
CA VAL A 103 -1.03 -6.66 7.24
C VAL A 103 -2.26 -6.83 6.35
N ALA A 104 -2.14 -6.49 5.07
CA ALA A 104 -3.26 -6.61 4.13
C ALA A 104 -3.74 -8.06 4.00
N LYS A 105 -2.81 -9.02 3.91
CA LYS A 105 -3.11 -10.45 3.83
C LYS A 105 -3.72 -10.96 5.13
N ARG A 106 -3.15 -10.61 6.27
CA ARG A 106 -3.69 -10.95 7.60
C ARG A 106 -5.12 -10.45 7.77
N ARG A 107 -5.37 -9.17 7.50
CA ARG A 107 -6.71 -8.58 7.56
C ARG A 107 -7.68 -9.21 6.58
N ALA A 108 -7.23 -9.64 5.40
CA ALA A 108 -8.08 -10.36 4.46
C ALA A 108 -8.51 -11.72 5.02
N VAL A 109 -7.56 -12.48 5.57
CA VAL A 109 -7.83 -13.77 6.21
C VAL A 109 -8.76 -13.60 7.42
N GLU A 110 -8.52 -12.61 8.28
CA GLU A 110 -9.38 -12.32 9.44
C GLU A 110 -10.80 -11.93 9.00
N ARG A 111 -10.93 -11.10 7.95
CA ARG A 111 -12.24 -10.74 7.38
C ARG A 111 -12.99 -11.96 6.86
N GLU A 112 -12.33 -12.86 6.14
CA GLU A 112 -12.99 -14.09 5.66
C GLU A 112 -13.38 -15.01 6.83
N ARG A 113 -12.54 -15.16 7.85
CA ARG A 113 -12.90 -15.92 9.07
C ARG A 113 -14.15 -15.36 9.76
N VAL A 114 -14.27 -14.04 9.86
CA VAL A 114 -15.46 -13.40 10.44
C VAL A 114 -16.69 -13.65 9.57
N LYS A 115 -16.57 -13.51 8.25
CA LYS A 115 -17.67 -13.82 7.32
C LYS A 115 -18.13 -15.28 7.46
N ASP A 116 -17.20 -16.22 7.50
CA ASP A 116 -17.51 -17.65 7.63
C ASP A 116 -18.15 -17.98 8.99
N GLY A 117 -17.71 -17.29 10.06
CA GLY A 117 -18.34 -17.36 11.38
C GLY A 117 -19.78 -16.85 11.35
N LEU A 118 -20.01 -15.68 10.76
CA LEU A 118 -21.34 -15.08 10.63
C LEU A 118 -22.28 -15.95 9.77
N ARG A 119 -21.80 -16.48 8.64
CA ARG A 119 -22.60 -17.40 7.80
C ARG A 119 -23.06 -18.61 8.59
N ARG A 120 -22.17 -19.22 9.38
CA ARG A 120 -22.51 -20.36 10.24
C ARG A 120 -23.54 -19.97 11.29
N TRP A 121 -23.34 -18.87 12.00
CA TRP A 121 -24.28 -18.40 13.04
C TRP A 121 -25.66 -18.08 12.47
N VAL A 122 -25.74 -17.42 11.31
CA VAL A 122 -27.02 -17.15 10.64
C VAL A 122 -27.71 -18.45 10.26
N GLY A 123 -26.98 -19.41 9.69
CA GLY A 123 -27.54 -20.70 9.28
C GLY A 123 -28.05 -21.55 10.44
N SER A 124 -27.30 -21.61 11.55
CA SER A 124 -27.63 -22.50 12.67
C SER A 124 -28.57 -21.86 13.69
N VAL A 125 -28.24 -20.67 14.18
CA VAL A 125 -28.94 -20.03 15.29
C VAL A 125 -30.10 -19.19 14.76
N TRP A 126 -29.80 -18.22 13.88
CA TRP A 126 -30.81 -17.28 13.43
C TRP A 126 -31.92 -17.95 12.63
N THR A 127 -31.59 -18.83 11.68
CA THR A 127 -32.58 -19.51 10.85
C THR A 127 -33.44 -20.48 11.66
N GLY A 128 -32.84 -21.15 12.67
CA GLY A 128 -33.57 -22.02 13.59
C GLY A 128 -34.50 -21.25 14.53
N GLU A 129 -34.04 -20.10 15.05
CA GLU A 129 -34.82 -19.23 15.93
C GLU A 129 -35.96 -18.52 15.19
N VAL A 130 -35.71 -18.04 13.97
CA VAL A 130 -36.74 -17.50 13.07
C VAL A 130 -37.75 -18.58 12.69
N ARG A 131 -37.31 -19.81 12.37
CA ARG A 131 -38.23 -20.92 12.09
C ARG A 131 -39.06 -21.26 13.33
N SER A 132 -38.46 -21.32 14.51
CA SER A 132 -39.16 -21.59 15.78
C SER A 132 -40.16 -20.49 16.14
N ARG A 133 -39.79 -19.22 15.94
CA ARG A 133 -40.71 -18.07 16.10
C ARG A 133 -41.82 -18.10 15.05
N GLY A 134 -41.51 -18.38 13.78
CA GLY A 134 -42.49 -18.52 12.71
C GLY A 134 -43.47 -19.66 12.96
N GLU A 135 -43.00 -20.80 13.46
CA GLU A 135 -43.84 -21.91 13.89
C GLU A 135 -44.69 -21.58 15.13
N GLY A 136 -44.16 -20.76 16.04
CA GLY A 136 -44.90 -20.23 17.19
C GLY A 136 -46.05 -19.29 16.75
N VAL A 137 -45.76 -18.38 15.80
CA VAL A 137 -46.75 -17.50 15.18
C VAL A 137 -47.79 -18.33 14.42
N ARG A 138 -47.36 -19.30 13.60
CA ARG A 138 -48.28 -20.20 12.88
C ARG A 138 -49.20 -20.98 13.83
N ARG A 139 -48.66 -21.54 14.92
CA ARG A 139 -49.44 -22.22 15.96
C ARG A 139 -50.38 -21.29 16.72
N TRP A 140 -50.04 -20.01 16.85
CA TRP A 140 -50.92 -19.00 17.42
C TRP A 140 -52.04 -18.61 16.44
N GLU A 141 -51.71 -18.36 15.17
CA GLU A 141 -52.68 -18.09 14.11
C GLU A 141 -53.68 -19.25 13.90
N GLU A 142 -53.22 -20.50 14.02
CA GLU A 142 -54.06 -21.70 13.98
C GLU A 142 -55.01 -21.79 15.18
N ARG A 143 -54.54 -21.44 16.39
CA ARG A 143 -55.36 -21.38 17.61
C ARG A 143 -56.40 -20.26 17.59
N VAL A 144 -56.02 -19.08 17.09
CA VAL A 144 -56.91 -17.91 16.96
C VAL A 144 -57.82 -18.05 15.71
N GLY A 145 -57.58 -19.03 14.85
CA GLY A 145 -58.45 -19.36 13.71
C GLY A 145 -58.22 -18.50 12.46
N ILE A 146 -57.22 -17.64 12.45
CA ILE A 146 -56.88 -16.73 11.34
C ILE A 146 -56.58 -17.51 10.06
N GLY A 147 -55.91 -18.66 10.16
CA GLY A 147 -55.64 -19.55 9.02
C GLY A 147 -56.89 -20.14 8.36
N ARG A 148 -58.02 -20.26 9.09
CA ARG A 148 -59.31 -20.72 8.52
C ARG A 148 -60.01 -19.59 7.77
N VAL A 149 -60.00 -18.39 8.34
CA VAL A 149 -60.53 -17.17 7.69
C VAL A 149 -59.75 -16.83 6.43
N TRP A 150 -58.42 -16.96 6.46
CA TRP A 150 -57.56 -16.74 5.29
C TRP A 150 -57.74 -17.81 4.21
N LYS A 151 -57.93 -19.09 4.58
CA LYS A 151 -58.31 -20.15 3.63
C LYS A 151 -59.70 -19.92 3.04
N LEU A 152 -60.67 -19.47 3.83
CA LEU A 152 -62.01 -19.09 3.33
C LEU A 152 -61.91 -17.94 2.34
N ARG A 153 -61.16 -16.88 2.69
CA ARG A 153 -60.94 -15.73 1.80
C ARG A 153 -60.26 -16.16 0.49
N ARG A 154 -59.17 -16.92 0.56
CA ARG A 154 -58.49 -17.46 -0.65
C ARG A 154 -59.36 -18.41 -1.46
N PHE A 155 -60.26 -19.15 -0.81
CA PHE A 155 -61.23 -20.02 -1.48
C PHE A 155 -62.25 -19.17 -2.26
N TRP A 156 -62.83 -18.15 -1.61
CA TRP A 156 -63.76 -17.22 -2.27
C TRP A 156 -63.08 -16.41 -3.39
N GLU A 157 -61.82 -15.99 -3.22
CA GLU A 157 -61.03 -15.37 -4.30
C GLU A 157 -60.81 -16.34 -5.49
N ARG A 158 -60.60 -17.64 -5.24
CA ARG A 158 -60.46 -18.66 -6.31
C ARG A 158 -61.80 -18.99 -7.01
N VAL A 159 -62.90 -19.02 -6.25
CA VAL A 159 -64.26 -19.18 -6.79
C VAL A 159 -64.64 -17.96 -7.63
N ALA A 160 -64.29 -16.75 -7.19
CA ALA A 160 -64.50 -15.52 -7.97
C ALA A 160 -63.68 -15.49 -9.27
N ASN A 161 -62.48 -16.08 -9.27
CA ASN A 161 -61.65 -16.24 -10.47
C ASN A 161 -62.04 -17.46 -11.34
N GLY A 162 -63.07 -18.23 -10.95
CA GLY A 162 -63.60 -19.35 -11.73
C GLY A 162 -62.76 -20.64 -11.70
N GLU A 163 -61.75 -20.74 -10.83
CA GLU A 163 -60.77 -21.83 -10.83
C GLU A 163 -61.19 -23.05 -9.96
N ALA A 164 -62.28 -22.97 -9.19
CA ALA A 164 -62.71 -24.06 -8.30
C ALA A 164 -64.24 -24.20 -8.21
N GLN A 165 -64.75 -25.44 -8.29
CA GLN A 165 -66.15 -25.76 -7.98
C GLN A 165 -66.37 -25.77 -6.46
N ALA A 166 -67.43 -25.09 -6.01
CA ALA A 166 -67.69 -24.82 -4.60
C ALA A 166 -68.22 -26.05 -3.84
N SER A 167 -67.31 -26.87 -3.32
CA SER A 167 -67.66 -27.95 -2.39
C SER A 167 -66.66 -27.97 -1.22
N PRO A 168 -67.04 -27.52 -0.01
CA PRO A 168 -66.18 -27.65 1.18
C PRO A 168 -66.41 -29.01 1.85
N SER A 169 -65.38 -29.86 1.93
CA SER A 169 -65.34 -31.01 2.83
C SER A 169 -64.95 -30.54 4.23
N TRP A 170 -65.84 -30.74 5.21
CA TRP A 170 -65.62 -30.46 6.63
C TRP A 170 -64.61 -31.41 7.26
#